data_AF-A0A3N4SPK4-F1
#
_entry.id   AF-A0A3N4SPK4-F1
#
_cell.length_a   1.000
_cell.length_b   1.000
_cell.length_c   1.000
_cell.angle_alpha   90.00
_cell.angle_beta   90.00
_cell.angle_gamma   90.00
#
_symmetry.space_group_name_H-M   'P 1'
#
loop_
_entity.id
_entity.type
_entity.pdbx_description
1 polymer ?
#
loop_
_entity_poly.entity_id
_entity_poly.type
_entity_poly.pdbx_seq_one_letter_code
_entity_poly.pdbx_strand_id
1 'polypeptide(L)'
;MEYLAYIPSPSRGVIHLGPIPLRGYAFCIIIGVFVAVWLGNKRWIARGGRAGTVADIAVWAVPFGLVGGRLYHVITDYELYFSAGRDWVDAFKVWQGGLGIWGAIALGALGAWIGCRRRGIPLPAYADAIAPGIALAQAIGRWGNWFNQELYGRETHLPWALHITSSEGGRVPGYYHPTFLYESLWCIGVAFLVMWADRRFTLGHGRAFALYVAAYCVGRGWIEYMRVDDAHHILGLRLNDWTAMIVFLLAVLYIVISAKKRPGREAVVEPGAADGEADGDSDADAKADADAEATEAGAASEAEATASKSAAQAENEAEDVEAKDEAGSGTKQS
;
A
#
# COMPACT_ATOMS: atom_id res chain seq x y z
N MET A 1 -36.55 -3.47 -18.33
CA MET A 1 -35.50 -3.97 -19.24
C MET A 1 -34.65 -4.94 -18.47
N GLU A 2 -34.45 -6.14 -19.00
CA GLU A 2 -33.61 -7.18 -18.39
C GLU A 2 -32.14 -6.92 -18.74
N TYR A 3 -31.24 -6.98 -17.76
CA TYR A 3 -29.81 -6.82 -17.98
C TYR A 3 -29.21 -8.18 -18.35
N LEU A 4 -28.46 -8.24 -19.46
CA LEU A 4 -27.80 -9.47 -19.92
C LEU A 4 -26.69 -9.94 -18.97
N ALA A 5 -25.95 -9.01 -18.37
CA ALA A 5 -24.90 -9.25 -17.39
C ALA A 5 -24.59 -7.94 -16.61
N TYR A 6 -23.97 -8.08 -15.44
CA TYR A 6 -23.48 -6.95 -14.62
C TYR A 6 -22.37 -7.42 -13.67
N ILE A 7 -21.58 -6.47 -13.17
CA ILE A 7 -20.58 -6.69 -12.13
C ILE A 7 -21.24 -6.46 -10.77
N PRO A 8 -21.35 -7.47 -9.89
CA PRO A 8 -21.90 -7.27 -8.55
C PRO A 8 -20.93 -6.46 -7.70
N SER A 9 -21.46 -5.63 -6.79
CA SER A 9 -20.68 -4.99 -5.72
C SER A 9 -20.96 -5.65 -4.37
N PRO A 10 -19.99 -5.68 -3.43
CA PRO A 10 -20.19 -6.27 -2.12
C PRO A 10 -21.18 -5.44 -1.31
N SER A 11 -22.15 -6.08 -0.66
CA SER A 11 -23.17 -5.39 0.14
C SER A 11 -22.60 -4.60 1.32
N ARG A 12 -21.40 -4.97 1.81
CA ARG A 12 -20.64 -4.25 2.85
C ARG A 12 -19.16 -4.23 2.48
N GLY A 13 -18.52 -3.08 2.65
CA GLY A 13 -17.08 -2.90 2.43
C GLY A 13 -16.20 -3.25 3.65
N VAL A 14 -16.79 -3.83 4.71
CA VAL A 14 -16.13 -4.10 5.99
C VAL A 14 -16.41 -5.53 6.43
N ILE A 15 -15.35 -6.25 6.78
CA ILE A 15 -15.40 -7.54 7.45
C ILE A 15 -14.96 -7.32 8.90
N HIS A 16 -15.75 -7.75 9.88
CA HIS A 16 -15.38 -7.62 11.28
C HIS A 16 -14.66 -8.88 11.75
N LEU A 17 -13.40 -8.75 12.16
CA LEU A 17 -12.66 -9.80 12.86
C LEU A 17 -12.70 -9.47 14.36
N GLY A 18 -13.77 -9.90 15.04
CA GLY A 18 -14.07 -9.47 16.40
C GLY A 18 -14.25 -7.93 16.48
N PRO A 19 -13.52 -7.21 17.35
CA PRO A 19 -13.66 -5.75 17.47
C PRO A 19 -12.98 -4.96 16.35
N ILE A 20 -12.21 -5.61 15.47
CA ILE A 20 -11.40 -4.92 14.45
C ILE A 20 -12.17 -4.89 13.11
N PRO A 21 -12.58 -3.70 12.62
CA PRO A 21 -13.18 -3.57 11.30
C PRO A 21 -12.10 -3.63 10.21
N LEU A 22 -12.05 -4.73 9.47
CA LEU A 22 -11.19 -4.87 8.29
C LEU A 22 -11.90 -4.28 7.07
N ARG A 23 -11.40 -3.14 6.61
CA ARG A 23 -11.98 -2.39 5.48
C ARG A 23 -11.33 -2.84 4.18
N GLY A 24 -12.13 -3.18 3.16
CA GLY A 24 -11.62 -3.67 1.88
C GLY A 24 -10.63 -2.71 1.21
N TYR A 25 -10.88 -1.40 1.28
CA TYR A 25 -9.95 -0.40 0.74
C TYR A 25 -8.60 -0.39 1.45
N ALA A 26 -8.54 -0.66 2.77
CA ALA A 26 -7.29 -0.66 3.50
C ALA A 26 -6.40 -1.81 3.04
N PHE A 27 -6.99 -2.97 2.78
CA PHE A 27 -6.30 -4.12 2.19
C PHE A 27 -5.78 -3.80 0.78
N CYS A 28 -6.60 -3.17 -0.07
CA CYS A 28 -6.16 -2.71 -1.39
C CYS A 28 -4.98 -1.73 -1.32
N ILE A 29 -4.98 -0.80 -0.36
CA ILE A 29 -3.86 0.14 -0.17
C ILE A 29 -2.59 -0.61 0.27
N ILE A 30 -2.68 -1.53 1.23
CA ILE A 30 -1.53 -2.30 1.72
C ILE A 30 -0.93 -3.13 0.59
N ILE A 31 -1.76 -3.84 -0.19
CA ILE A 31 -1.29 -4.58 -1.37
C ILE A 31 -0.68 -3.63 -2.39
N GLY A 32 -1.30 -2.48 -2.64
CA GLY A 32 -0.77 -1.48 -3.57
C GLY A 32 0.63 -1.02 -3.18
N VAL A 33 0.85 -0.70 -1.90
CA VAL A 33 2.16 -0.32 -1.36
C VAL A 33 3.16 -1.46 -1.52
N PHE A 34 2.78 -2.69 -1.15
CA PHE A 34 3.63 -3.86 -1.32
C PHE A 34 4.06 -4.06 -2.78
N VAL A 35 3.11 -4.01 -3.72
CA VAL A 35 3.39 -4.16 -5.17
C VAL A 35 4.28 -3.04 -5.67
N ALA A 36 4.07 -1.79 -5.22
CA ALA A 36 4.93 -0.67 -5.60
C ALA A 36 6.37 -0.84 -5.11
N VAL A 37 6.56 -1.26 -3.85
CA VAL A 37 7.87 -1.49 -3.25
C VAL A 37 8.56 -2.69 -3.90
N TRP A 38 7.86 -3.81 -4.07
CA TRP A 38 8.40 -5.03 -4.67
C TRP A 38 8.85 -4.81 -6.12
N LEU A 39 7.96 -4.26 -6.97
CA LEU A 39 8.29 -3.99 -8.37
C LEU A 39 9.35 -2.89 -8.48
N GLY A 40 9.25 -1.85 -7.65
CA GLY A 40 10.24 -0.79 -7.55
C GLY A 40 11.62 -1.34 -7.20
N ASN A 41 11.72 -2.22 -6.21
CA ASN A 41 12.98 -2.85 -5.78
C ASN A 41 13.58 -3.70 -6.91
N LYS A 42 12.78 -4.54 -7.57
CA LYS A 42 13.23 -5.33 -8.73
C LYS A 42 13.80 -4.43 -9.84
N ARG A 43 13.16 -3.29 -10.10
CA ARG A 43 13.60 -2.32 -11.11
C ARG A 43 14.82 -1.50 -10.66
N TRP A 44 14.94 -1.22 -9.36
CA TRP A 44 16.08 -0.55 -8.77
C TRP A 44 17.35 -1.40 -8.89
N ILE A 45 17.25 -2.68 -8.53
CA ILE A 45 18.34 -3.66 -8.69
C ILE A 45 18.75 -3.78 -10.16
N ALA A 46 17.78 -3.89 -11.08
CA ALA A 46 18.05 -3.93 -12.52
C ALA A 46 18.71 -2.65 -13.08
N ARG A 47 18.78 -1.57 -12.28
CA ARG A 47 19.46 -0.30 -12.61
C ARG A 47 20.82 -0.17 -11.91
N GLY A 48 21.28 -1.19 -11.20
CA GLY A 48 22.53 -1.17 -10.43
C GLY A 48 22.39 -0.62 -9.00
N GLY A 49 21.16 -0.57 -8.48
CA GLY A 49 20.89 -0.18 -7.09
C GLY A 49 20.90 -1.37 -6.12
N ARG A 50 21.04 -1.10 -4.83
CA ARG A 50 21.10 -2.15 -3.79
C ARG A 50 19.70 -2.66 -3.42
N ALA A 51 19.60 -3.95 -3.16
CA ALA A 51 18.36 -4.56 -2.66
C ALA A 51 17.93 -3.92 -1.32
N GLY A 52 16.64 -3.73 -1.13
CA GLY A 52 16.07 -3.13 0.09
C GLY A 52 16.01 -1.61 0.07
N THR A 53 16.79 -0.94 -0.80
CA THR A 53 16.81 0.52 -0.85
C THR A 53 15.45 1.16 -1.12
N VAL A 54 14.62 0.53 -1.94
CA VAL A 54 13.26 1.03 -2.19
C VAL A 54 12.38 0.91 -0.95
N ALA A 55 12.49 -0.19 -0.20
CA ALA A 55 11.75 -0.38 1.05
C ALA A 55 12.19 0.63 2.11
N ASP A 56 13.48 0.87 2.23
CA ASP A 56 14.03 1.83 3.18
C ASP A 56 13.58 3.27 2.90
N ILE A 57 13.47 3.66 1.62
CA ILE A 57 12.89 4.96 1.25
C ILE A 57 11.37 4.98 1.51
N ALA A 58 10.68 3.85 1.31
CA ALA A 58 9.25 3.75 1.61
C ALA A 58 8.93 3.93 3.10
N VAL A 59 9.83 3.54 4.01
CA VAL A 59 9.73 3.82 5.46
C VAL A 59 9.65 5.31 5.75
N TRP A 60 10.22 6.17 4.90
CA TRP A 60 10.05 7.62 4.99
C TRP A 60 8.80 8.10 4.26
N ALA A 61 8.58 7.64 3.03
CA ALA A 61 7.53 8.15 2.16
C ALA A 61 6.12 7.84 2.68
N VAL A 62 5.87 6.62 3.20
CA VAL A 62 4.52 6.19 3.61
C VAL A 62 4.04 6.92 4.87
N PRO A 63 4.81 7.01 5.98
CA PRO A 63 4.36 7.75 7.16
C PRO A 63 4.19 9.24 6.88
N PHE A 64 5.11 9.87 6.12
CA PHE A 64 4.95 11.26 5.72
C PHE A 64 3.70 11.47 4.87
N GLY A 65 3.39 10.55 3.95
CA GLY A 65 2.16 10.59 3.16
C GLY A 65 0.91 10.49 4.04
N LEU A 66 0.90 9.59 5.03
CA LEU A 66 -0.22 9.47 5.97
C LEU A 66 -0.42 10.75 6.78
N VAL A 67 0.67 11.29 7.34
CA VAL A 67 0.66 12.56 8.11
C VAL A 67 0.21 13.71 7.23
N GLY A 68 0.74 13.82 6.01
CA GLY A 68 0.36 14.88 5.08
C GLY A 68 -1.08 14.81 4.65
N GLY A 69 -1.58 13.61 4.37
CA GLY A 69 -2.98 13.41 4.03
C GLY A 69 -3.90 13.85 5.17
N ARG A 70 -3.52 13.52 6.41
CA ARG A 70 -4.30 13.97 7.56
C ARG A 70 -4.23 15.47 7.75
N LEU A 71 -3.03 16.04 7.71
CA LEU A 71 -2.81 17.47 7.89
C LEU A 71 -3.60 18.29 6.87
N TYR A 72 -3.56 17.90 5.59
CA TYR A 72 -4.31 18.58 4.54
C TYR A 72 -5.82 18.55 4.82
N HIS A 73 -6.37 17.40 5.18
CA HIS A 73 -7.80 17.29 5.50
C HIS A 73 -8.20 18.14 6.71
N VAL A 74 -7.38 18.17 7.76
CA VAL A 74 -7.64 19.00 8.95
C VAL A 74 -7.58 20.50 8.60
N ILE A 75 -6.70 20.90 7.68
CA ILE A 75 -6.61 22.30 7.23
C ILE A 75 -7.80 22.67 6.35
N THR A 76 -8.18 21.82 5.38
CA THR A 76 -9.26 22.13 4.44
C THR A 76 -10.64 22.04 5.08
N ASP A 77 -10.82 21.09 6.00
CA ASP A 77 -12.09 20.80 6.66
C ASP A 77 -12.02 21.11 8.16
N TYR A 78 -11.36 22.22 8.52
CA TYR A 78 -11.10 22.61 9.91
C TYR A 78 -12.38 22.71 10.76
N GLU A 79 -13.51 23.06 10.14
CA GLU A 79 -14.81 23.15 10.79
C GLU A 79 -15.27 21.82 11.39
N LEU A 80 -14.84 20.67 10.83
CA LEU A 80 -15.16 19.35 11.36
C LEU A 80 -14.51 19.06 12.73
N TYR A 81 -13.51 19.85 13.11
CA TYR A 81 -12.69 19.62 14.31
C TYR A 81 -12.76 20.77 15.30
N PHE A 82 -12.87 22.01 14.82
CA PHE A 82 -12.72 23.22 15.64
C PHE A 82 -14.02 24.04 15.77
N SER A 83 -15.14 23.59 15.19
CA SER A 83 -16.45 24.24 15.40
C SER A 83 -17.06 23.89 16.76
N ALA A 84 -18.04 24.70 17.20
CA ALA A 84 -18.70 24.52 18.48
C ALA A 84 -19.37 23.13 18.58
N GLY A 85 -19.04 22.38 19.65
CA GLY A 85 -19.56 21.03 19.87
C GLY A 85 -18.76 19.89 19.21
N ARG A 86 -17.61 20.20 18.59
CA ARG A 86 -16.68 19.20 18.03
C ARG A 86 -15.46 19.02 18.94
N ASP A 87 -14.84 17.85 18.87
CA ASP A 87 -13.63 17.53 19.62
C ASP A 87 -12.40 17.65 18.70
N TRP A 88 -11.48 18.55 19.05
CA TRP A 88 -10.23 18.76 18.32
C TRP A 88 -9.35 17.51 18.31
N VAL A 89 -9.49 16.61 19.29
CA VAL A 89 -8.75 15.34 19.34
C VAL A 89 -9.11 14.44 18.16
N ASP A 90 -10.31 14.61 17.58
CA ASP A 90 -10.70 13.89 16.36
C ASP A 90 -9.73 14.18 15.21
N ALA A 91 -9.05 15.33 15.18
CA ALA A 91 -8.05 15.67 14.17
C ALA A 91 -6.86 14.68 14.12
N PHE A 92 -6.60 13.90 15.17
CA PHE A 92 -5.54 12.88 15.19
C PHE A 92 -6.03 11.47 14.84
N LYS A 93 -7.36 11.26 14.80
CA LYS A 93 -7.96 9.94 14.58
C LYS A 93 -7.93 9.53 13.11
N VAL A 94 -6.73 9.20 12.60
CA VAL A 94 -6.51 8.78 11.20
C VAL A 94 -7.30 7.54 10.79
N TRP A 95 -7.69 6.69 11.75
CA TRP A 95 -8.51 5.49 11.53
C TRP A 95 -9.99 5.79 11.28
N GLN A 96 -10.45 7.02 11.53
CA GLN A 96 -11.82 7.44 11.21
C GLN A 96 -11.98 7.90 9.75
N GLY A 97 -10.91 7.82 8.94
CA GLY A 97 -10.90 8.34 7.58
C GLY A 97 -10.52 9.83 7.54
N GLY A 98 -10.77 10.50 6.41
CA GLY A 98 -10.42 11.91 6.25
C GLY A 98 -8.93 12.12 5.97
N LEU A 99 -8.48 11.64 4.81
CA LEU A 99 -7.13 11.83 4.30
C LEU A 99 -7.20 12.53 2.95
N GLY A 100 -6.60 13.71 2.86
CA GLY A 100 -6.52 14.49 1.63
C GLY A 100 -5.40 13.99 0.72
N ILE A 101 -5.73 13.66 -0.52
CA ILE A 101 -4.75 13.11 -1.48
C ILE A 101 -3.60 14.09 -1.77
N TRP A 102 -3.87 15.40 -1.84
CA TRP A 102 -2.87 16.42 -2.13
C TRP A 102 -1.81 16.51 -1.02
N GLY A 103 -2.25 16.46 0.25
CA GLY A 103 -1.33 16.41 1.38
C GLY A 103 -0.50 15.13 1.40
N ALA A 104 -1.10 14.00 1.08
CA ALA A 104 -0.41 12.72 1.04
C ALA A 104 0.67 12.68 -0.07
N ILE A 105 0.37 13.22 -1.25
CA ILE A 105 1.34 13.33 -2.34
C ILE A 105 2.48 14.27 -1.96
N ALA A 106 2.17 15.46 -1.42
CA ALA A 106 3.16 16.47 -1.10
C ALA A 106 4.16 16.01 -0.02
N LEU A 107 3.67 15.57 1.14
CA LEU A 107 4.55 15.10 2.19
C LEU A 107 5.13 13.72 1.87
N GLY A 108 4.42 12.84 1.15
CA GLY A 108 4.98 11.57 0.70
C GLY A 108 6.20 11.77 -0.21
N ALA A 109 6.13 12.72 -1.14
CA ALA A 109 7.25 13.12 -1.98
C ALA A 109 8.41 13.74 -1.15
N LEU A 110 8.09 14.53 -0.13
CA LEU A 110 9.08 15.05 0.82
C LEU A 110 9.78 13.91 1.58
N GLY A 111 9.03 12.91 2.06
CA GLY A 111 9.58 11.73 2.73
C GLY A 111 10.51 10.94 1.80
N ALA A 112 10.09 10.71 0.55
CA ALA A 112 10.93 10.07 -0.46
C ALA A 112 12.22 10.87 -0.74
N TRP A 113 12.13 12.21 -0.81
CA TRP A 113 13.28 13.08 -0.98
C TRP A 113 14.26 13.02 0.20
N ILE A 114 13.76 13.02 1.44
CA ILE A 114 14.57 12.86 2.65
C ILE A 114 15.29 11.50 2.61
N GLY A 115 14.57 10.42 2.29
CA GLY A 115 15.12 9.07 2.17
C GLY A 115 16.22 8.99 1.11
N CYS A 116 15.97 9.52 -0.09
CA CYS A 116 16.96 9.58 -1.17
C CYS A 116 18.18 10.41 -0.77
N ARG A 117 17.98 11.58 -0.17
CA ARG A 117 19.06 12.49 0.23
C ARG A 117 19.95 11.89 1.31
N ARG A 118 19.38 11.16 2.28
CA ARG A 118 20.14 10.45 3.31
C ARG A 118 21.01 9.32 2.74
N ARG A 119 20.66 8.78 1.59
CA ARG A 119 21.41 7.72 0.89
C ARG A 119 22.29 8.22 -0.25
N GLY A 120 22.29 9.52 -0.53
CA GLY A 120 23.01 10.07 -1.69
C GLY A 120 22.45 9.63 -3.03
N ILE A 121 21.19 9.21 -3.09
CA ILE A 121 20.54 8.70 -4.30
C ILE A 121 19.86 9.84 -5.06
N PRO A 122 20.01 9.94 -6.39
CA PRO A 122 19.26 10.90 -7.19
C PRO A 122 17.77 10.55 -7.23
N LEU A 123 16.94 11.45 -6.67
CA LEU A 123 15.48 11.31 -6.67
C LEU A 123 14.87 11.01 -8.04
N PRO A 124 15.32 11.60 -9.17
CA PRO A 124 14.77 11.27 -10.50
C PRO A 124 14.97 9.81 -10.89
N ALA A 125 16.13 9.21 -10.56
CA ALA A 125 16.40 7.81 -10.84
C ALA A 125 15.50 6.89 -10.01
N TYR A 126 15.32 7.24 -8.73
CA TYR A 126 14.39 6.54 -7.83
C TYR A 126 12.95 6.62 -8.34
N ALA A 127 12.49 7.82 -8.70
CA ALA A 127 11.16 8.07 -9.25
C ALA A 127 10.90 7.24 -10.52
N ASP A 128 11.88 7.17 -11.42
CA ASP A 128 11.79 6.35 -12.64
C ASP A 128 11.71 4.85 -12.37
N ALA A 129 12.35 4.36 -11.30
CA ALA A 129 12.29 2.96 -10.91
C ALA A 129 10.92 2.60 -10.36
N ILE A 130 10.35 3.45 -9.47
CA ILE A 130 9.09 3.18 -8.79
C ILE A 130 7.85 3.55 -9.61
N ALA A 131 7.96 4.36 -10.67
CA ALA A 131 6.82 4.86 -11.43
C ALA A 131 5.81 3.77 -11.88
N PRO A 132 6.23 2.63 -12.46
CA PRO A 132 5.29 1.55 -12.79
C PRO A 132 4.64 0.93 -11.54
N GLY A 133 5.39 0.84 -10.44
CA GLY A 133 4.89 0.36 -9.17
C GLY A 133 3.78 1.26 -8.61
N ILE A 134 3.95 2.58 -8.70
CA ILE A 134 2.92 3.57 -8.31
C ILE A 134 1.65 3.37 -9.15
N ALA A 135 1.79 3.25 -10.48
CA ALA A 135 0.65 3.03 -11.36
C ALA A 135 -0.12 1.74 -11.00
N LEU A 136 0.58 0.64 -10.71
CA LEU A 136 -0.08 -0.59 -10.24
C LEU A 136 -0.73 -0.42 -8.86
N ALA A 137 -0.10 0.32 -7.94
CA ALA A 137 -0.69 0.62 -6.65
C ALA A 137 -1.99 1.41 -6.78
N GLN A 138 -2.04 2.38 -7.70
CA GLN A 138 -3.27 3.09 -8.05
C GLN A 138 -4.31 2.13 -8.62
N ALA A 139 -3.91 1.25 -9.54
CA ALA A 139 -4.82 0.27 -10.13
C ALA A 139 -5.48 -0.63 -9.08
N ILE A 140 -4.71 -1.09 -8.09
CA ILE A 140 -5.18 -1.92 -6.98
C ILE A 140 -6.03 -1.09 -6.02
N GLY A 141 -5.61 0.14 -5.71
CA GLY A 141 -6.35 1.06 -4.85
C GLY A 141 -7.77 1.35 -5.34
N ARG A 142 -7.99 1.37 -6.66
CA ARG A 142 -9.33 1.55 -7.26
C ARG A 142 -10.32 0.45 -6.88
N TRP A 143 -9.86 -0.77 -6.62
CA TRP A 143 -10.72 -1.85 -6.12
C TRP A 143 -11.26 -1.56 -4.72
N GLY A 144 -10.61 -0.69 -3.95
CA GLY A 144 -11.16 -0.16 -2.70
C GLY A 144 -12.48 0.59 -2.91
N ASN A 145 -12.63 1.30 -4.03
CA ASN A 145 -13.87 2.01 -4.36
C ASN A 145 -15.01 1.04 -4.72
N TRP A 146 -14.67 -0.11 -5.32
CA TRP A 146 -15.63 -1.19 -5.56
C TRP A 146 -16.14 -1.80 -4.26
N PHE A 147 -15.25 -2.09 -3.30
CA PHE A 147 -15.66 -2.54 -1.95
C PHE A 147 -16.50 -1.50 -1.21
N ASN A 148 -16.17 -0.22 -1.37
CA ASN A 148 -16.88 0.88 -0.71
C ASN A 148 -18.17 1.30 -1.43
N GLN A 149 -18.48 0.76 -2.62
CA GLN A 149 -19.57 1.22 -3.48
C GLN A 149 -19.55 2.75 -3.69
N GLU A 150 -18.41 3.31 -4.07
CA GLU A 150 -18.24 4.77 -4.23
C GLU A 150 -17.54 5.14 -5.54
N LEU A 151 -17.62 6.43 -5.91
CA LEU A 151 -16.96 7.02 -7.09
C LEU A 151 -17.33 6.35 -8.43
N TYR A 152 -18.50 5.72 -8.54
CA TYR A 152 -19.03 5.15 -9.78
C TYR A 152 -19.48 6.22 -10.80
N GLY A 153 -19.61 5.83 -12.07
CA GLY A 153 -19.95 6.75 -13.15
C GLY A 153 -21.45 6.96 -13.36
N ARG A 154 -21.82 7.44 -14.54
CA ARG A 154 -23.22 7.59 -14.99
C ARG A 154 -23.99 6.29 -14.99
N GLU A 155 -25.31 6.38 -14.87
CA GLU A 155 -26.20 5.25 -15.12
C GLU A 155 -25.95 4.67 -16.52
N THR A 156 -25.96 3.35 -16.61
CA THR A 156 -25.63 2.65 -17.87
C THR A 156 -26.36 1.33 -17.99
N HIS A 157 -26.56 0.90 -19.23
CA HIS A 157 -27.23 -0.36 -19.57
C HIS A 157 -26.30 -1.36 -20.27
N LEU A 158 -24.99 -1.12 -20.19
CA LEU A 158 -23.98 -2.00 -20.77
C LEU A 158 -23.88 -3.33 -19.99
N PRO A 159 -23.48 -4.44 -20.63
CA PRO A 159 -23.43 -5.76 -19.98
C PRO A 159 -22.31 -5.90 -18.93
N TRP A 160 -21.49 -4.87 -18.73
CA TRP A 160 -20.49 -4.77 -17.66
C TRP A 160 -20.82 -3.66 -16.66
N ALA A 161 -22.08 -3.22 -16.59
CA ALA A 161 -22.51 -2.23 -15.61
C ALA A 161 -22.18 -2.70 -14.18
N LEU A 162 -21.75 -1.77 -13.32
CA LEU A 162 -21.60 -2.00 -11.90
C LEU A 162 -22.97 -1.91 -11.23
N HIS A 163 -23.38 -2.96 -10.55
CA HIS A 163 -24.59 -2.96 -9.75
C HIS A 163 -24.29 -2.44 -8.35
N ILE A 164 -24.89 -1.30 -7.99
CA ILE A 164 -24.85 -0.71 -6.66
C ILE A 164 -26.10 -1.16 -5.91
N THR A 165 -25.90 -1.85 -4.79
CA THR A 165 -26.98 -2.52 -4.07
C THR A 165 -27.42 -1.76 -2.83
N SER A 166 -26.58 -0.87 -2.29
CA SER A 166 -26.80 -0.22 -1.00
C SER A 166 -27.27 1.21 -1.18
N SER A 167 -28.27 1.61 -0.39
CA SER A 167 -28.68 3.02 -0.22
C SER A 167 -27.97 3.71 0.95
N GLU A 168 -27.06 3.02 1.66
CA GLU A 168 -26.31 3.59 2.77
C GLU A 168 -25.42 4.75 2.32
N GLY A 169 -25.36 5.81 3.13
CA GLY A 169 -24.53 6.99 2.83
C GLY A 169 -25.07 7.88 1.71
N GLY A 170 -26.38 7.81 1.41
CA GLY A 170 -27.02 8.64 0.39
C GLY A 170 -26.86 8.14 -1.04
N ARG A 171 -26.46 6.86 -1.21
CA ARG A 171 -26.30 6.22 -2.52
C ARG A 171 -27.66 5.88 -3.12
N VAL A 172 -27.75 5.91 -4.45
CA VAL A 172 -28.93 5.44 -5.18
C VAL A 172 -28.62 4.04 -5.73
N PRO A 173 -29.37 3.00 -5.33
CA PRO A 173 -29.21 1.67 -5.92
C PRO A 173 -29.52 1.70 -7.42
N GLY A 174 -28.69 1.03 -8.21
CA GLY A 174 -28.81 1.10 -9.67
C GLY A 174 -27.61 0.51 -10.40
N TYR A 175 -27.58 0.73 -11.72
CA TYR A 175 -26.55 0.21 -12.63
C TYR A 175 -25.76 1.35 -13.23
N TYR A 176 -24.45 1.37 -12.95
CA TYR A 176 -23.58 2.51 -13.26
C TYR A 176 -22.34 2.07 -14.03
N HIS A 177 -21.69 3.01 -14.70
CA HIS A 177 -20.39 2.75 -15.29
C HIS A 177 -19.37 2.36 -14.20
N PRO A 178 -18.66 1.21 -14.33
CA PRO A 178 -17.62 0.79 -13.41
C PRO A 178 -16.33 1.62 -13.60
N THR A 179 -16.36 2.90 -13.22
CA THR A 179 -15.21 3.81 -13.28
C THR A 179 -13.99 3.20 -12.62
N PHE A 180 -14.13 2.56 -11.45
CA PHE A 180 -13.04 1.88 -10.76
C PHE A 180 -12.27 0.90 -11.68
N LEU A 181 -13.01 0.15 -12.52
CA LEU A 181 -12.44 -0.83 -13.44
C LEU A 181 -11.74 -0.12 -14.60
N TYR A 182 -12.36 0.92 -15.15
CA TYR A 182 -11.75 1.73 -16.22
C TYR A 182 -10.45 2.38 -15.74
N GLU A 183 -10.46 2.96 -14.54
CA GLU A 183 -9.28 3.54 -13.90
C GLU A 183 -8.21 2.48 -13.63
N SER A 184 -8.60 1.31 -13.13
CA SER A 184 -7.70 0.20 -12.83
C SER A 184 -7.00 -0.32 -14.09
N LEU A 185 -7.76 -0.58 -15.15
CA LEU A 185 -7.24 -1.02 -16.45
C LEU A 185 -6.35 0.04 -17.09
N TRP A 186 -6.72 1.31 -16.99
CA TRP A 186 -5.88 2.41 -17.47
C TRP A 186 -4.55 2.45 -16.73
N CYS A 187 -4.56 2.38 -15.40
CA CYS A 187 -3.35 2.40 -14.58
C CYS A 187 -2.44 1.19 -14.85
N ILE A 188 -3.01 0.01 -15.09
CA ILE A 188 -2.27 -1.17 -15.54
C ILE A 188 -1.62 -0.91 -16.92
N GLY A 189 -2.38 -0.34 -17.86
CA GLY A 189 -1.88 0.08 -19.16
C GLY A 189 -0.73 1.08 -19.06
N VAL A 190 -0.84 2.06 -18.16
CA VAL A 190 0.23 3.04 -17.85
C VAL A 190 1.47 2.34 -17.30
N ALA A 191 1.32 1.38 -16.38
CA ALA A 191 2.46 0.62 -15.85
C ALA A 191 3.20 -0.12 -16.98
N PHE A 192 2.46 -0.80 -17.86
CA PHE A 192 3.04 -1.48 -19.03
C PHE A 192 3.69 -0.50 -20.02
N LEU A 193 3.04 0.62 -20.30
CA LEU A 193 3.57 1.67 -21.19
C LEU A 193 4.91 2.19 -20.66
N VAL A 194 5.00 2.51 -19.38
CA VAL A 194 6.22 3.03 -18.76
C VAL A 194 7.31 1.96 -18.77
N MET A 195 6.99 0.71 -18.42
CA MET A 195 7.97 -0.38 -18.47
C MET A 195 8.49 -0.64 -19.89
N TRP A 196 7.60 -0.65 -20.87
CA TRP A 196 7.95 -0.81 -22.28
C TRP A 196 8.83 0.34 -22.77
N ALA A 197 8.43 1.59 -22.54
CA ALA A 197 9.18 2.76 -22.97
C ALA A 197 10.54 2.85 -22.27
N ASP A 198 10.59 2.52 -20.98
CA ASP A 198 11.83 2.49 -20.20
C ASP A 198 12.83 1.44 -20.72
N ARG A 199 12.34 0.29 -21.20
CA ARG A 199 13.18 -0.74 -21.83
C ARG A 199 13.57 -0.35 -23.27
N ARG A 200 12.66 0.22 -24.04
CA ARG A 200 12.86 0.53 -25.48
C ARG A 200 13.71 1.77 -25.72
N PHE A 201 13.61 2.77 -24.86
CA PHE A 201 14.25 4.09 -25.02
C PHE A 201 15.26 4.42 -23.92
N THR A 202 15.57 3.45 -23.06
CA THR A 202 16.53 3.60 -21.95
C THR A 202 16.27 4.90 -21.17
N LEU A 203 15.04 5.03 -20.66
CA LEU A 203 14.63 6.22 -19.94
C LEU A 203 15.40 6.33 -18.61
N GLY A 204 15.74 7.56 -18.25
CA GLY A 204 16.46 7.95 -17.04
C GLY A 204 16.30 9.44 -16.80
N HIS A 205 16.86 9.97 -15.72
CA HIS A 205 16.76 11.37 -15.34
C HIS A 205 15.31 11.85 -15.19
N GLY A 206 14.45 11.03 -14.59
CA GLY A 206 13.04 11.37 -14.29
C GLY A 206 12.07 11.22 -15.47
N ARG A 207 12.54 10.75 -16.64
CA ARG A 207 11.73 10.67 -17.86
C ARG A 207 10.67 9.58 -17.78
N ALA A 208 10.94 8.46 -17.11
CA ALA A 208 9.95 7.39 -16.96
C ALA A 208 8.85 7.81 -15.98
N PHE A 209 9.19 8.53 -14.91
CA PHE A 209 8.22 9.13 -14.00
C PHE A 209 7.38 10.21 -14.69
N ALA A 210 8.01 11.08 -15.49
CA ALA A 210 7.27 12.08 -16.27
C ALA A 210 6.32 11.43 -17.30
N LEU A 211 6.71 10.31 -17.92
CA LEU A 211 5.83 9.54 -18.80
C LEU A 211 4.63 8.96 -18.03
N TYR A 212 4.85 8.42 -16.83
CA TYR A 212 3.78 7.99 -15.94
C TYR A 212 2.80 9.14 -15.66
N VAL A 213 3.31 10.32 -15.25
CA VAL A 213 2.48 11.49 -14.96
C VAL A 213 1.67 11.92 -16.19
N ALA A 214 2.31 12.02 -17.36
CA ALA A 214 1.63 12.39 -18.60
C ALA A 214 0.52 11.38 -18.96
N ALA A 215 0.81 10.08 -18.93
CA ALA A 215 -0.17 9.05 -19.26
C ALA A 215 -1.31 8.97 -18.24
N TYR A 216 -1.04 9.22 -16.96
CA TYR A 216 -2.06 9.33 -15.92
C TYR A 216 -2.99 10.54 -16.16
N CYS A 217 -2.45 11.71 -16.52
CA CYS A 217 -3.24 12.90 -16.84
C CYS A 217 -4.18 12.68 -18.04
N VAL A 218 -3.73 11.96 -19.08
CA VAL A 218 -4.60 11.54 -20.20
C VAL A 218 -5.75 10.68 -19.69
N GLY A 219 -5.45 9.72 -18.81
CA GLY A 219 -6.45 8.89 -18.16
C GLY A 219 -7.52 9.69 -17.42
N ARG A 220 -7.08 10.69 -16.65
CA ARG A 220 -7.98 11.57 -15.90
C ARG A 220 -8.96 12.30 -16.80
N GLY A 221 -8.54 12.78 -17.97
CA GLY A 221 -9.44 13.53 -18.88
C GLY A 221 -10.67 12.73 -19.32
N TRP A 222 -10.51 11.49 -19.80
CA TRP A 222 -11.66 10.71 -20.28
C TRP A 222 -12.50 10.10 -19.14
N ILE A 223 -11.88 9.79 -18.00
CA ILE A 223 -12.61 9.32 -16.81
C ILE A 223 -13.45 10.44 -16.21
N GLU A 224 -12.90 11.65 -16.12
CA GLU A 224 -13.60 12.83 -15.63
C GLU A 224 -14.81 13.18 -16.52
N TYR A 225 -14.67 13.03 -17.83
CA TYR A 225 -15.78 13.18 -18.79
C TYR A 225 -16.98 12.23 -18.49
N MET A 226 -16.70 11.01 -17.99
CA MET A 226 -17.74 10.04 -17.64
C MET A 226 -18.40 10.29 -16.27
N ARG A 227 -17.83 11.14 -15.42
CA ARG A 227 -18.37 11.44 -14.09
C ARG A 227 -19.50 12.47 -14.18
N VAL A 228 -20.41 12.43 -13.21
CA VAL A 228 -21.56 13.37 -13.09
C VAL A 228 -21.41 14.27 -11.87
N ASP A 229 -20.47 13.99 -10.97
CA ASP A 229 -20.37 14.68 -9.68
C ASP A 229 -20.29 16.21 -9.83
N ASP A 230 -20.91 16.94 -8.90
CA ASP A 230 -20.77 18.39 -8.81
C ASP A 230 -19.30 18.77 -8.63
N ALA A 231 -18.76 19.46 -9.63
CA ALA A 231 -17.38 19.94 -9.62
C ALA A 231 -17.37 21.44 -9.94
N HIS A 232 -16.36 22.14 -9.44
CA HIS A 232 -16.14 23.54 -9.80
C HIS A 232 -15.77 23.61 -11.28
N HIS A 233 -16.65 24.21 -12.07
CA HIS A 233 -16.43 24.44 -13.49
C HIS A 233 -15.76 25.80 -13.70
N ILE A 234 -14.69 25.82 -14.48
CA ILE A 234 -14.02 27.02 -14.95
C ILE A 234 -13.98 26.93 -16.48
N LEU A 235 -14.62 27.88 -17.16
CA LEU A 235 -14.72 27.92 -18.62
C LEU A 235 -15.34 26.63 -19.23
N GLY A 236 -16.32 26.02 -18.54
CA GLY A 236 -17.02 24.83 -19.00
C GLY A 236 -16.27 23.50 -18.80
N LEU A 237 -15.05 23.54 -18.27
CA LEU A 237 -14.27 22.35 -17.87
C LEU A 237 -14.15 22.27 -16.36
N ARG A 238 -13.98 21.06 -15.81
CA ARG A 238 -13.80 20.88 -14.37
C ARG A 238 -12.39 21.33 -13.97
N LEU A 239 -12.22 21.82 -12.73
CA LEU A 239 -10.90 22.23 -12.21
C LEU A 239 -9.85 21.11 -12.33
N ASN A 240 -10.28 19.85 -12.15
CA ASN A 240 -9.44 18.67 -12.33
C ASN A 240 -8.91 18.53 -13.76
N ASP A 241 -9.69 18.89 -14.78
CA ASP A 241 -9.27 18.85 -16.19
C ASP A 241 -8.18 19.87 -16.47
N TRP A 242 -8.35 21.10 -15.94
CA TRP A 242 -7.33 22.15 -16.02
C TRP A 242 -6.02 21.73 -15.37
N THR A 243 -6.11 21.16 -14.16
CA THR A 243 -4.93 20.67 -13.43
C THR A 243 -4.26 19.53 -14.21
N ALA A 244 -5.04 18.59 -14.75
CA ALA A 244 -4.51 17.50 -15.58
C ALA A 244 -3.83 18.02 -16.85
N MET A 245 -4.41 19.01 -17.55
CA MET A 245 -3.79 19.63 -18.73
C MET A 245 -2.47 20.32 -18.41
N ILE A 246 -2.41 21.14 -17.35
CA ILE A 246 -1.19 21.85 -16.96
C ILE A 246 -0.10 20.84 -16.58
N VAL A 247 -0.43 19.86 -15.74
CA VAL A 247 0.53 18.83 -15.31
C VAL A 247 0.99 17.98 -16.49
N PHE A 248 0.09 17.65 -17.44
CA PHE A 248 0.44 16.95 -18.67
C PHE A 248 1.46 17.74 -19.51
N LEU A 249 1.20 19.03 -19.75
CA LEU A 249 2.10 19.89 -20.53
C LEU A 249 3.47 20.01 -19.87
N LEU A 250 3.51 20.18 -18.54
CA LEU A 250 4.76 20.23 -17.78
C LEU A 250 5.53 18.90 -17.86
N ALA A 251 4.84 17.77 -17.77
CA ALA A 251 5.45 16.44 -17.88
C ALA A 251 6.04 16.22 -19.28
N VAL A 252 5.30 16.56 -20.35
CA VAL A 252 5.80 16.47 -21.74
C VAL A 252 6.99 17.39 -21.96
N LEU A 253 6.91 18.64 -21.50
CA LEU A 253 8.01 19.60 -21.59
C LEU A 253 9.25 19.09 -20.86
N TYR A 254 9.07 18.52 -19.67
CA TYR A 254 10.16 17.91 -18.91
C TYR A 254 10.81 16.75 -19.66
N ILE A 255 10.03 15.85 -20.27
CA ILE A 255 10.56 14.75 -21.08
C ILE A 255 11.43 15.29 -22.22
N VAL A 256 10.93 16.29 -22.95
CA VAL A 256 11.63 16.90 -24.10
C VAL A 256 12.92 17.60 -23.67
N ILE A 257 12.87 18.40 -22.61
CA ILE A 257 14.04 19.12 -22.09
C ILE A 257 15.07 18.13 -21.52
N SER A 258 14.63 17.14 -20.74
CA SER A 258 15.49 16.13 -20.13
C SER A 258 16.18 15.29 -21.21
N ALA A 259 15.45 14.86 -22.23
CA ALA A 259 16.01 14.10 -23.36
C ALA A 259 17.07 14.89 -24.14
N LYS A 260 16.91 16.22 -24.28
CA LYS A 260 17.90 17.09 -24.93
C LYS A 260 19.14 17.35 -24.07
N LYS A 261 18.97 17.52 -22.76
CA LYS A 261 20.07 17.89 -21.84
C LYS A 261 20.90 16.70 -21.39
N ARG A 262 20.26 15.54 -21.16
CA ARG A 262 20.88 14.34 -20.59
C ARG A 262 20.34 13.10 -21.31
N PRO A 263 20.83 12.81 -22.53
CA PRO A 263 20.42 11.61 -23.24
C PRO A 263 20.88 10.36 -22.46
N GLY A 264 20.02 9.34 -22.45
CA GLY A 264 20.31 8.07 -21.78
C GLY A 264 19.99 8.02 -20.28
N ARG A 265 20.48 6.97 -19.62
CA ARG A 265 20.23 6.66 -18.22
C ARG A 265 21.45 6.99 -17.35
N GLU A 266 21.23 7.25 -16.08
CA GLU A 266 22.27 7.42 -15.07
C GLU A 266 23.21 6.20 -15.05
N ALA A 267 24.53 6.44 -15.08
CA ALA A 267 25.54 5.39 -15.02
C ALA A 267 25.69 4.79 -13.60
N VAL A 268 25.47 5.61 -12.57
CA VAL A 268 25.48 5.20 -11.17
C VAL A 268 24.20 5.72 -10.51
N VAL A 269 23.38 4.80 -10.01
CA VAL A 269 22.11 5.14 -9.34
C VAL A 269 22.21 5.14 -7.83
N GLU A 270 23.18 4.42 -7.26
CA GLU A 270 23.44 4.36 -5.82
C GLU A 270 24.95 4.28 -5.59
N PRO A 271 25.57 5.27 -4.92
CA PRO A 271 26.99 5.21 -4.59
C PRO A 271 27.32 4.01 -3.69
N GLY A 272 28.39 3.27 -3.99
CA GLY A 272 28.85 2.13 -3.19
C GLY A 272 28.05 0.84 -3.35
N ALA A 273 27.04 0.80 -4.24
CA ALA A 273 26.25 -0.41 -4.47
C ALA A 273 27.06 -1.57 -5.08
N ALA A 274 28.11 -1.28 -5.84
CA ALA A 274 29.02 -2.28 -6.39
C ALA A 274 30.06 -2.80 -5.37
N ASP A 275 30.33 -2.03 -4.31
CA ASP A 275 31.32 -2.40 -3.29
C ASP A 275 30.72 -3.34 -2.22
N GLY A 276 29.39 -3.32 -2.07
CA GLY A 276 28.66 -4.12 -1.07
C GLY A 276 28.39 -5.59 -1.43
N GLU A 277 28.69 -6.03 -2.66
CA GLU A 277 28.66 -7.46 -3.03
C GLU A 277 29.93 -8.22 -2.60
N ALA A 278 31.01 -7.52 -2.24
CA ALA A 278 32.27 -8.16 -1.82
C ALA A 278 32.35 -8.47 -0.32
N ASP A 279 31.55 -7.82 0.53
CA ASP A 279 31.57 -7.96 2.01
C ASP A 279 30.35 -8.71 2.57
N GLY A 280 29.39 -9.12 1.73
CA GLY A 280 28.11 -9.67 2.17
C GLY A 280 28.02 -11.19 2.31
N ASP A 281 29.01 -11.93 1.82
CA ASP A 281 28.95 -13.40 1.70
C ASP A 281 29.63 -14.14 2.88
N SER A 282 30.37 -13.44 3.75
CA SER A 282 31.06 -14.07 4.88
C SER A 282 30.33 -13.96 6.22
N ASP A 283 29.39 -13.03 6.37
CA ASP A 283 28.69 -12.76 7.65
C ASP A 283 27.28 -13.37 7.74
N ALA A 284 26.71 -13.83 6.61
CA ALA A 284 25.41 -14.48 6.59
C ALA A 284 25.49 -15.97 6.98
N ASP A 285 26.55 -16.67 6.55
CA ASP A 285 26.77 -18.08 6.91
C ASP A 285 27.21 -18.24 8.38
N ALA A 286 27.99 -17.29 8.92
CA ALA A 286 28.43 -17.36 10.33
C ALA A 286 27.29 -17.14 11.34
N LYS A 287 26.20 -16.44 10.96
CA LYS A 287 25.01 -16.30 11.80
C LYS A 287 24.02 -17.45 11.65
N ALA A 288 23.97 -18.09 10.48
CA ALA A 288 23.12 -19.26 10.26
C ALA A 288 23.62 -20.49 11.03
N ASP A 289 24.95 -20.69 11.11
CA ASP A 289 25.54 -21.78 11.89
C ASP A 289 25.44 -21.54 13.41
N ALA A 290 25.59 -20.28 13.88
CA ALA A 290 25.49 -19.95 15.29
C ALA A 290 24.06 -20.07 15.87
N ASP A 291 23.02 -19.74 15.08
CA ASP A 291 21.62 -19.96 15.47
C ASP A 291 21.24 -21.45 15.41
N ALA A 292 21.82 -22.24 14.50
CA ALA A 292 21.58 -23.68 14.41
C ALA A 292 22.16 -24.45 15.61
N GLU A 293 23.39 -24.15 16.04
CA GLU A 293 24.01 -24.78 17.23
C GLU A 293 23.30 -24.37 18.54
N ALA A 294 22.81 -23.13 18.65
CA ALA A 294 22.06 -22.68 19.82
C ALA A 294 20.67 -23.34 19.94
N THR A 295 20.05 -23.68 18.81
CA THR A 295 18.72 -24.30 18.77
C THR A 295 18.80 -25.80 19.08
N GLU A 296 19.85 -26.51 18.67
CA GLU A 296 20.07 -27.91 19.03
C GLU A 296 20.46 -28.10 20.51
N ALA A 297 21.28 -27.19 21.08
CA ALA A 297 21.64 -27.24 22.50
C ALA A 297 20.46 -26.91 23.44
N GLY A 298 19.56 -26.02 23.02
CA GLY A 298 18.33 -25.68 23.76
C GLY A 298 17.30 -26.81 23.76
N ALA A 299 17.12 -27.48 22.61
CA ALA A 299 16.16 -28.59 22.48
C ALA A 299 16.58 -29.84 23.28
N ALA A 300 17.89 -30.11 23.40
CA ALA A 300 18.40 -31.20 24.22
C ALA A 300 18.21 -30.94 25.73
N SER A 301 18.38 -29.68 26.18
CA SER A 301 18.20 -29.29 27.58
C SER A 301 16.72 -29.29 28.02
N GLU A 302 15.80 -28.91 27.14
CA GLU A 302 14.36 -28.93 27.44
C GLU A 302 13.78 -30.35 27.45
N ALA A 303 14.32 -31.28 26.65
CA ALA A 303 13.93 -32.68 26.63
C ALA A 303 14.39 -33.45 27.89
N GLU A 304 15.59 -33.18 28.43
CA GLU A 304 16.04 -33.76 29.71
C GLU A 304 15.27 -33.18 30.92
N ALA A 305 14.92 -31.89 30.88
CA ALA A 305 14.17 -31.24 31.96
C ALA A 305 12.68 -31.68 32.02
N THR A 306 12.08 -32.05 30.90
CA THR A 306 10.71 -32.58 30.84
C THR A 306 10.64 -34.06 31.22
N ALA A 307 11.65 -34.87 30.87
CA ALA A 307 11.74 -36.26 31.31
C ALA A 307 11.93 -36.39 32.83
N SER A 308 12.75 -35.53 33.44
CA SER A 308 12.97 -35.52 34.90
C SER A 308 11.75 -35.06 35.71
N LYS A 309 10.95 -34.11 35.18
CA LYS A 309 9.70 -33.66 35.82
C LYS A 309 8.57 -34.67 35.71
N SER A 310 8.47 -35.42 34.61
CA SER A 310 7.46 -36.47 34.45
C SER A 310 7.72 -37.68 35.35
N ALA A 311 8.98 -37.99 35.67
CA ALA A 311 9.33 -39.07 36.60
C ALA A 311 9.03 -38.71 38.06
N ALA A 312 9.35 -37.48 38.48
CA ALA A 312 9.07 -36.99 39.84
C ALA A 312 7.58 -36.80 40.14
N GLN A 313 6.75 -36.57 39.11
CA GLN A 313 5.30 -36.43 39.27
C GLN A 313 4.59 -37.80 39.34
N ALA A 314 5.16 -38.84 38.71
CA ALA A 314 4.64 -40.21 38.79
C ALA A 314 4.97 -40.91 40.12
N GLU A 315 6.09 -40.57 40.77
CA GLU A 315 6.42 -41.07 42.13
C GLU A 315 5.54 -40.43 43.22
N ASN A 316 5.23 -39.13 43.12
CA ASN A 316 4.35 -38.46 44.09
C ASN A 316 2.87 -38.88 43.99
N GLU A 317 2.37 -39.23 42.79
CA GLU A 317 1.00 -39.73 42.62
C GLU A 317 0.83 -41.19 43.08
N ALA A 318 1.91 -41.96 43.22
CA ALA A 318 1.88 -43.32 43.77
C ALA A 318 1.86 -43.32 45.32
N GLU A 319 2.58 -42.41 45.99
CA GLU A 319 2.58 -42.31 47.46
C GLU A 319 1.27 -41.74 48.04
N ASP A 320 0.57 -40.86 47.30
CA ASP A 320 -0.70 -40.26 47.75
C ASP A 320 -1.92 -41.20 47.63
N VAL A 321 -1.78 -42.31 46.89
CA VAL A 321 -2.81 -43.36 46.76
C VAL A 321 -2.64 -44.43 47.85
N GLU A 322 -1.40 -44.80 48.23
CA GLU A 322 -1.16 -45.73 49.35
C GLU A 322 -1.47 -45.12 50.73
N ALA A 323 -1.30 -43.80 50.91
CA ALA A 323 -1.61 -43.14 52.19
C ALA A 323 -3.12 -42.96 52.48
N LYS A 324 -4.00 -43.16 51.48
CA LYS A 324 -5.47 -43.04 51.64
C LYS A 324 -6.20 -44.36 51.87
N ASP A 325 -5.56 -45.50 51.61
CA ASP A 325 -6.15 -46.82 51.88
C ASP A 325 -5.83 -47.36 53.30
N GLU A 326 -4.84 -46.82 54.01
CA GLU A 326 -4.53 -47.22 55.40
C GLU A 326 -5.30 -46.45 56.50
N ALA A 327 -6.02 -45.37 56.18
CA ALA A 327 -6.77 -44.57 57.17
C ALA A 327 -8.26 -44.95 57.32
N GLY A 328 -8.73 -46.00 56.62
CA GLY A 328 -10.15 -46.40 56.55
C GLY A 328 -10.58 -47.65 57.32
N SER A 329 -9.70 -48.29 58.11
CA SER A 329 -9.99 -49.58 58.76
C SER A 329 -9.55 -49.63 60.24
N GLY A 330 -10.48 -49.32 61.16
CA GLY A 330 -10.42 -49.56 62.61
C GLY A 330 -11.15 -48.45 63.36
N THR A 331 -12.23 -48.63 64.15
CA THR A 331 -12.62 -49.76 64.99
C THR A 331 -14.12 -49.67 65.30
N LYS A 332 -14.79 -50.82 65.26
CA LYS A 332 -16.12 -51.08 65.81
C LYS A 332 -15.96 -51.76 67.18
N GLN A 333 -16.88 -51.47 68.10
CA GLN A 333 -17.35 -52.26 69.26
C GLN A 333 -16.84 -51.94 70.68
N SER A 334 -17.86 -51.59 71.49
CA SER A 334 -18.09 -51.76 72.94
C SER A 334 -17.50 -50.74 73.91
#